data_AF-A0A950LVC7-F1
#
_entry.id   AF-A0A950LVC7-F1
#
_cell.length_a   1.000
_cell.length_b   1.000
_cell.length_c   1.000
_cell.angle_alpha   90.00
_cell.angle_beta   90.00
_cell.angle_gamma   90.00
#
_symmetry.space_group_name_H-M   'P 1'
#
loop_
_entity.id
_entity.type
_entity.pdbx_description
1 polymer ?
#
loop_
_entity_poly.entity_id
_entity_poly.type
_entity_poly.pdbx_seq_one_letter_code
_entity_poly.pdbx_strand_id
1 'polypeptide(L)'
;MTTSAANTRHVALARRRVFSRLIVLLLAAAPAAALAVPLPPERPGRPAPVQSTPRRVPEDAFHKFVAELWPLAKARGISRRTFDAAFKGVTFDSKIIAYTKAQPEFVKPIWQYLETAVSSARIQRGRAKAAAERGWL
;
A
#
# COMPACT_ATOMS: atom_id res chain seq x y z
N MET A 1 40.42 2.72 44.86
CA MET A 1 41.00 3.55 45.94
C MET A 1 40.38 4.94 45.82
N THR A 2 39.23 5.13 46.48
CA THR A 2 39.08 5.89 47.75
C THR A 2 39.26 7.39 47.55
N THR A 3 38.16 8.15 47.47
CA THR A 3 37.55 8.88 48.61
C THR A 3 38.11 10.30 48.68
N SER A 4 37.26 11.32 48.62
CA SER A 4 37.03 12.20 49.77
C SER A 4 36.18 13.40 49.36
N ALA A 5 35.00 13.43 49.94
CA ALA A 5 34.12 14.59 50.03
C ALA A 5 34.75 15.69 50.89
N ALA A 6 34.29 16.93 50.68
CA ALA A 6 33.92 17.93 51.69
C ALA A 6 33.94 19.32 51.03
N ASN A 7 32.80 19.99 50.82
CA ASN A 7 32.08 20.78 51.82
C ASN A 7 32.67 22.20 51.96
N THR A 8 31.83 23.23 51.78
CA THR A 8 31.56 24.27 52.81
C THR A 8 31.27 25.67 52.24
N ARG A 9 29.97 25.99 52.13
CA ARG A 9 29.24 27.19 52.64
C ARG A 9 29.46 28.60 52.07
N HIS A 10 28.49 29.45 52.49
CA HIS A 10 28.36 30.91 52.47
C HIS A 10 27.36 31.39 51.40
N VAL A 11 26.05 31.41 51.69
CA VAL A 11 25.31 32.43 52.47
C VAL A 11 25.58 33.85 51.95
N ALA A 12 24.59 34.48 51.32
CA ALA A 12 24.04 35.78 51.72
C ALA A 12 23.15 36.44 50.64
N LEU A 13 21.87 36.56 50.99
CA LEU A 13 21.07 37.79 50.99
C LEU A 13 20.68 38.53 49.69
N ALA A 14 19.46 39.07 49.81
CA ALA A 14 18.90 40.29 49.22
C ALA A 14 18.09 40.11 47.93
N ARG A 15 16.87 40.65 47.79
CA ARG A 15 16.07 41.55 48.63
C ARG A 15 14.61 41.46 48.17
N ARG A 16 13.70 41.55 49.14
CA ARG A 16 12.24 41.60 49.03
C ARG A 16 11.73 42.62 48.01
N ARG A 17 10.63 42.30 47.31
CA ARG A 17 9.47 43.20 47.23
C ARG A 17 8.17 42.41 47.41
N VAL A 18 7.39 42.91 48.35
CA VAL A 18 6.12 42.43 48.88
C VAL A 18 5.01 42.83 47.93
N PHE A 19 4.07 41.93 47.60
CA PHE A 19 2.65 42.28 47.55
C PHE A 19 1.82 41.04 47.90
N SER A 20 1.31 41.08 49.12
CA SER A 20 0.34 40.16 49.70
C SER A 20 -1.01 40.29 49.00
N ARG A 21 -1.60 39.18 48.57
CA ARG A 21 -3.06 39.02 48.47
C ARG A 21 -3.44 37.62 49.00
N LEU A 22 -4.43 37.63 49.89
CA LEU A 22 -4.94 36.54 50.73
C LEU A 22 -5.22 35.22 50.00
N ILE A 23 -4.75 34.08 50.52
CA ILE A 23 -5.48 33.04 51.30
C ILE A 23 -6.68 32.42 50.58
N VAL A 24 -6.59 31.13 50.21
CA VAL A 24 -7.41 30.02 50.75
C VAL A 24 -6.62 28.72 50.60
N LEU A 25 -6.49 27.99 51.70
CA LEU A 25 -6.01 26.62 51.78
C LEU A 25 -7.18 25.68 51.41
N LEU A 26 -7.06 24.87 50.36
CA LEU A 26 -7.88 23.67 50.24
C LEU A 26 -7.02 22.50 49.76
N LEU A 27 -6.84 21.57 50.69
CA LEU A 27 -6.24 20.25 50.55
C LEU A 27 -7.06 19.41 49.57
N ALA A 28 -6.45 18.91 48.49
CA ALA A 28 -6.98 17.75 47.76
C ALA A 28 -5.85 17.02 47.01
N ALA A 29 -5.90 15.69 47.12
CA ALA A 29 -4.97 14.66 46.69
C ALA A 29 -4.34 14.83 45.29
N ALA A 30 -3.07 14.46 45.18
CA ALA A 30 -2.42 14.21 43.90
C ALA A 30 -3.07 12.99 43.20
N PRO A 31 -3.52 13.10 41.94
CA PRO A 31 -3.72 11.91 41.14
C PRO A 31 -2.35 11.50 40.59
N ALA A 32 -1.92 10.29 40.92
CA ALA A 32 -0.93 9.59 40.13
C ALA A 32 -1.52 9.38 38.73
N ALA A 33 -1.24 10.32 37.82
CA ALA A 33 -1.52 10.14 36.41
C ALA A 33 -0.57 9.06 35.89
N ALA A 34 -1.00 7.81 36.00
CA ALA A 34 -0.46 6.73 35.20
C ALA A 34 -0.52 7.19 33.74
N LEU A 35 0.64 7.27 33.09
CA LEU A 35 0.73 7.48 31.66
C LEU A 35 0.12 6.26 30.98
N ALA A 36 -1.19 6.29 30.76
CA ALA A 36 -1.86 5.34 29.88
C ALA A 36 -1.32 5.60 28.47
N VAL A 37 -0.41 4.74 28.03
CA VAL A 37 0.00 4.68 26.62
C VAL A 37 -1.28 4.36 25.83
N PRO A 38 -1.77 5.27 24.97
CA PRO A 38 -2.98 5.00 24.20
C PRO A 38 -2.69 3.80 23.28
N LEU A 39 -3.57 2.80 23.34
CA LEU A 39 -3.54 1.69 22.39
C LEU A 39 -3.61 2.26 20.96
N PRO A 40 -2.78 1.79 20.03
CA PRO A 40 -2.91 2.18 18.63
C PRO A 40 -4.32 1.83 18.13
N PRO A 41 -4.92 2.64 17.25
CA PRO A 41 -6.23 2.32 16.70
C PRO A 41 -6.17 0.93 16.05
N GLU A 42 -7.10 0.06 16.43
CA GLU A 42 -7.38 -1.19 15.73
C GLU A 42 -7.41 -0.89 14.24
N ARG A 43 -6.48 -1.48 13.48
CA ARG A 43 -6.50 -1.37 12.01
C ARG A 43 -7.83 -1.95 11.57
N PRO A 44 -8.58 -1.30 10.66
CA PRO A 44 -9.80 -1.89 10.12
C PRO A 44 -9.52 -3.32 9.69
N GLY A 45 -10.21 -4.26 10.34
CA GLY A 45 -10.11 -5.68 10.02
C GLY A 45 -10.41 -5.88 8.55
N ARG A 46 -9.61 -6.73 7.90
CA ARG A 46 -9.75 -7.13 6.49
C ARG A 46 -11.24 -7.30 6.15
N PRO A 47 -11.80 -6.55 5.16
CA PRO A 47 -13.14 -6.85 4.69
C PRO A 47 -13.16 -8.31 4.21
N ALA A 48 -14.17 -9.07 4.66
CA ALA A 48 -14.35 -10.46 4.25
C ALA A 48 -14.27 -10.54 2.71
N PRO A 49 -13.66 -11.61 2.13
CA PRO A 49 -13.60 -11.74 0.69
C PRO A 49 -15.02 -11.70 0.15
N VAL A 50 -15.38 -10.62 -0.55
CA VAL A 50 -16.65 -10.53 -1.27
C VAL A 50 -16.59 -11.60 -2.35
N GLN A 51 -17.25 -12.73 -2.08
CA GLN A 51 -17.42 -13.81 -3.05
C GLN A 51 -18.29 -13.25 -4.18
N SER A 52 -17.62 -12.73 -5.20
CA SER A 52 -18.29 -12.31 -6.42
C SER A 52 -18.67 -13.56 -7.19
N THR A 53 -19.93 -13.98 -7.07
CA THR A 53 -20.49 -14.99 -7.95
C THR A 53 -20.27 -14.53 -9.40
N PRO A 54 -19.72 -15.39 -10.29
CA PRO A 54 -19.50 -15.01 -11.67
C PRO A 54 -20.84 -14.63 -12.29
N ARG A 55 -21.01 -13.35 -12.59
CA ARG A 55 -22.15 -12.90 -13.39
C ARG A 55 -21.96 -13.51 -14.78
N ARG A 56 -22.78 -14.49 -15.14
CA ARG A 56 -22.83 -14.95 -16.54
C ARG A 56 -23.26 -13.77 -17.40
N VAL A 57 -22.35 -13.26 -18.20
CA VAL A 57 -22.68 -12.35 -19.30
C VAL A 57 -23.16 -13.26 -20.44
N PRO A 58 -24.38 -13.07 -20.96
CA PRO A 58 -24.83 -13.80 -22.15
C PRO A 58 -23.85 -13.54 -23.30
N GLU A 59 -23.51 -14.56 -24.09
CA GLU A 59 -22.58 -14.43 -25.22
C GLU A 59 -23.06 -13.36 -26.22
N ASP A 60 -24.36 -13.26 -26.38
CA ASP A 60 -25.06 -12.26 -27.18
C ASP A 60 -24.85 -10.81 -26.68
N ALA A 61 -24.57 -10.58 -25.39
CA ALA A 61 -24.18 -9.26 -24.90
C ALA A 61 -22.75 -8.90 -25.29
N PHE A 62 -21.84 -9.88 -25.32
CA PHE A 62 -20.46 -9.66 -25.77
C PHE A 62 -20.40 -9.38 -27.28
N HIS A 63 -21.14 -10.13 -28.09
CA HIS A 63 -21.22 -9.86 -29.52
C HIS A 63 -21.82 -8.48 -29.84
N LYS A 64 -22.82 -8.03 -29.07
CA LYS A 64 -23.36 -6.66 -29.17
C LYS A 64 -22.27 -5.62 -28.87
N PHE A 65 -21.51 -5.81 -27.78
CA PHE A 65 -20.40 -4.93 -27.46
C PHE A 65 -19.35 -4.86 -28.59
N VAL A 66 -18.98 -5.99 -29.18
CA VAL A 66 -18.06 -6.03 -30.33
C VAL A 66 -18.65 -5.27 -31.54
N ALA A 67 -19.94 -5.42 -31.80
CA ALA A 67 -20.62 -4.69 -32.88
C ALA A 67 -20.63 -3.16 -32.62
N GLU A 68 -20.85 -2.74 -31.38
CA GLU A 68 -20.82 -1.32 -30.97
C GLU A 68 -19.39 -0.73 -31.01
N LEU A 69 -18.36 -1.56 -30.94
CA LEU A 69 -16.96 -1.13 -31.06
C LEU A 69 -16.56 -0.77 -32.49
N TRP A 70 -17.22 -1.34 -33.51
CA TRP A 70 -16.92 -1.07 -34.93
C TRP A 70 -16.89 0.43 -35.29
N PRO A 71 -17.93 1.25 -35.01
CA PRO A 71 -17.89 2.67 -35.35
C PRO A 71 -16.71 3.40 -34.69
N LEU A 72 -16.33 3.01 -33.47
CA LEU A 72 -15.18 3.58 -32.74
C LEU A 72 -13.83 3.19 -33.38
N ALA A 73 -13.72 1.95 -33.87
CA ALA A 73 -12.54 1.46 -34.58
C ALA A 73 -12.40 2.13 -35.96
N LYS A 74 -13.52 2.23 -36.70
CA LYS A 74 -13.59 2.92 -37.99
C LYS A 74 -13.16 4.39 -37.86
N ALA A 75 -13.64 5.10 -36.84
CA ALA A 75 -13.27 6.49 -36.58
C ALA A 75 -11.77 6.69 -36.32
N ARG A 76 -11.05 5.64 -35.90
CA ARG A 76 -9.60 5.62 -35.69
C ARG A 76 -8.81 5.12 -36.91
N GLY A 77 -9.46 4.96 -38.07
CA GLY A 77 -8.82 4.53 -39.31
C GLY A 77 -8.56 3.02 -39.41
N ILE A 78 -9.16 2.20 -38.54
CA ILE A 78 -9.03 0.74 -38.62
C ILE A 78 -9.88 0.22 -39.79
N SER A 79 -9.26 -0.54 -40.70
CA SER A 79 -9.97 -1.15 -41.83
C SER A 79 -10.96 -2.22 -41.35
N ARG A 80 -12.06 -2.39 -42.08
CA ARG A 80 -13.05 -3.44 -41.78
C ARG A 80 -12.42 -4.84 -41.78
N ARG A 81 -11.55 -5.11 -42.75
CA ARG A 81 -10.78 -6.36 -42.86
C ARG A 81 -9.95 -6.64 -41.60
N THR A 82 -9.24 -5.64 -41.09
CA THR A 82 -8.42 -5.77 -39.88
C THR A 82 -9.30 -6.04 -38.66
N PHE A 83 -10.42 -5.31 -38.53
CA PHE A 83 -11.36 -5.48 -37.43
C PHE A 83 -11.97 -6.89 -37.41
N ASP A 84 -12.52 -7.34 -38.55
CA ASP A 84 -13.12 -8.67 -38.65
C ASP A 84 -12.10 -9.78 -38.39
N ALA A 85 -10.87 -9.63 -38.87
CA ALA A 85 -9.80 -10.58 -38.61
C ALA A 85 -9.42 -10.64 -37.12
N ALA A 86 -9.37 -9.49 -36.43
CA ALA A 86 -9.02 -9.42 -35.01
C ALA A 86 -10.10 -9.99 -34.09
N PHE A 87 -11.38 -9.84 -34.45
CA PHE A 87 -12.51 -10.31 -33.65
C PHE A 87 -13.06 -11.69 -34.08
N LYS A 88 -12.49 -12.31 -35.10
CA LYS A 88 -12.91 -13.64 -35.57
C LYS A 88 -12.73 -14.68 -34.46
N GLY A 89 -13.83 -15.28 -34.02
CA GLY A 89 -13.82 -16.35 -33.00
C GLY A 89 -13.50 -15.88 -31.58
N VAL A 90 -13.46 -14.57 -31.33
CA VAL A 90 -13.31 -14.05 -29.98
C VAL A 90 -14.61 -14.27 -29.22
N THR A 91 -14.50 -14.82 -28.02
CA THR A 91 -15.60 -15.06 -27.08
C THR A 91 -15.33 -14.38 -25.75
N PHE A 92 -16.36 -14.26 -24.92
CA PHE A 92 -16.21 -13.69 -23.59
C PHE A 92 -15.42 -14.62 -22.65
N ASP A 93 -14.34 -14.11 -22.04
CA ASP A 93 -13.61 -14.81 -20.97
C ASP A 93 -13.93 -14.23 -19.59
N SER A 94 -14.73 -14.97 -18.82
CA SER A 94 -15.12 -14.58 -17.45
C SER A 94 -13.94 -14.46 -16.48
N LYS A 95 -12.80 -15.11 -16.74
CA LYS A 95 -11.60 -15.00 -15.90
C LYS A 95 -11.01 -13.60 -15.96
N ILE A 96 -11.13 -12.90 -17.08
CA ILE A 96 -10.64 -11.52 -17.22
C ILE A 96 -11.35 -10.61 -16.20
N ILE A 97 -12.67 -10.75 -16.04
CA ILE A 97 -13.42 -10.00 -15.03
C ILE A 97 -12.97 -10.35 -13.62
N ALA A 98 -12.71 -11.63 -13.35
CA ALA A 98 -12.20 -12.07 -12.05
C ALA A 98 -10.81 -11.45 -11.76
N TYR A 99 -9.92 -11.40 -12.74
CA TYR A 99 -8.60 -10.78 -12.59
C TYR A 99 -8.66 -9.26 -12.42
N THR A 100 -9.57 -8.57 -13.12
CA THR A 100 -9.75 -7.12 -12.92
C THR A 100 -10.21 -6.79 -11.51
N LYS A 101 -11.05 -7.64 -10.91
CA LYS A 101 -11.53 -7.49 -9.52
C LYS A 101 -10.51 -7.96 -8.48
N ALA A 102 -9.66 -8.91 -8.84
CA ALA A 102 -8.56 -9.35 -8.00
C ALA A 102 -7.45 -8.28 -8.02
N GLN A 103 -7.64 -7.24 -7.22
CA GLN A 103 -6.60 -6.29 -6.85
C GLN A 103 -5.96 -6.80 -5.56
N PRO A 104 -4.90 -7.62 -5.61
CA PRO A 104 -4.25 -8.06 -4.38
C PRO A 104 -3.65 -6.83 -3.69
N GLU A 105 -4.32 -6.33 -2.67
CA GLU A 105 -3.81 -5.25 -1.80
C GLU A 105 -2.66 -5.71 -0.89
N PHE A 106 -2.13 -6.92 -1.09
CA PHE A 106 -0.98 -7.42 -0.37
C PHE A 106 0.31 -7.01 -1.08
N VAL A 107 1.05 -6.10 -0.44
CA VAL A 107 2.41 -5.75 -0.81
C VAL A 107 3.30 -6.98 -0.59
N LYS A 108 3.77 -7.61 -1.67
CA LYS A 108 4.86 -8.58 -1.58
C LYS A 108 6.11 -7.83 -1.10
N PRO A 109 6.80 -8.28 -0.03
CA PRO A 109 8.09 -7.72 0.35
C PRO A 109 9.04 -7.71 -0.85
N ILE A 110 9.83 -6.64 -0.99
CA ILE A 110 10.75 -6.45 -2.13
C ILE A 110 11.67 -7.68 -2.31
N TRP A 111 12.13 -8.27 -1.21
CA TRP A 111 12.99 -9.46 -1.22
C TRP A 111 12.33 -10.67 -1.89
N GLN A 112 11.04 -10.91 -1.66
CA GLN A 112 10.31 -11.99 -2.34
C GLN A 112 10.18 -11.76 -3.85
N TYR A 113 10.05 -10.49 -4.27
CA TYR A 113 10.11 -10.17 -5.70
C TYR A 113 11.51 -10.49 -6.26
N LEU A 114 12.58 -10.09 -5.56
CA LEU A 114 13.96 -10.32 -6.00
C LEU A 114 14.32 -11.81 -6.11
N GLU A 115 13.89 -12.65 -5.17
CA GLU A 115 14.10 -14.10 -5.23
C GLU A 115 13.53 -14.71 -6.52
N THR A 116 12.32 -14.29 -6.92
CA THR A 116 11.70 -14.77 -8.16
C THR A 116 12.29 -14.10 -9.41
N ALA A 117 12.62 -12.82 -9.31
CA ALA A 117 13.08 -12.01 -10.43
C ALA A 117 14.51 -12.37 -10.86
N VAL A 118 15.37 -12.69 -9.91
CA VAL A 118 16.81 -12.93 -10.10
C VAL A 118 17.15 -14.42 -9.90
N SER A 119 16.20 -15.31 -10.21
CA SER A 119 16.41 -16.76 -10.13
C SER A 119 17.48 -17.24 -11.12
N SER A 120 18.20 -18.30 -10.74
CA SER A 120 19.24 -18.94 -11.57
C SER A 120 18.73 -19.28 -12.98
N ALA A 121 17.51 -19.81 -13.08
CA ALA A 121 16.87 -20.14 -14.35
C ALA A 121 16.60 -18.90 -15.23
N ARG A 122 16.25 -17.74 -14.65
CA ARG A 122 16.10 -16.49 -15.40
C ARG A 122 17.45 -15.91 -15.82
N ILE A 123 18.47 -16.00 -14.97
CA ILE A 123 19.85 -15.57 -15.30
C ILE A 123 20.39 -16.37 -16.49
N GLN A 124 20.29 -17.70 -16.45
CA GLN A 124 20.76 -18.57 -17.54
C GLN A 124 20.02 -18.27 -18.85
N ARG A 125 18.69 -18.15 -18.82
CA ARG A 125 17.90 -17.75 -20.00
C ARG A 125 18.29 -16.38 -20.53
N GLY A 126 18.52 -15.41 -19.64
CA GLY A 126 18.94 -14.05 -20.01
C GLY A 126 20.30 -14.05 -20.72
N ARG A 127 21.30 -14.75 -20.18
CA ARG A 127 22.63 -14.89 -20.82
C ARG A 127 22.55 -15.57 -22.19
N ALA A 128 21.77 -16.65 -22.29
CA ALA A 128 21.57 -17.35 -23.55
C ALA A 128 20.93 -16.43 -24.61
N LYS A 129 19.90 -15.65 -24.22
CA LYS A 129 19.29 -14.69 -25.13
C LYS A 129 20.21 -13.53 -25.51
N ALA A 130 20.93 -12.93 -24.56
CA ALA A 130 21.91 -11.91 -24.86
C ALA A 130 23.01 -12.42 -25.82
N ALA A 131 23.43 -13.68 -25.69
CA ALA A 131 24.37 -14.28 -26.61
C ALA A 131 23.80 -14.53 -28.01
N ALA A 132 22.51 -14.90 -28.12
CA ALA A 132 21.83 -15.12 -29.39
C ALA A 132 21.53 -13.81 -30.14
N GLU A 133 21.17 -12.75 -29.42
CA GLU A 133 20.79 -11.45 -29.99
C GLU A 133 21.97 -10.47 -30.07
N ARG A 134 23.22 -10.95 -29.97
CA ARG A 134 24.44 -10.13 -29.83
C ARG A 134 24.74 -9.17 -31.00
N GLY A 135 24.04 -9.31 -32.12
CA GLY A 135 24.10 -8.38 -33.25
C GLY A 135 22.99 -7.32 -33.27
N TRP A 136 21.98 -7.47 -32.39
CA TRP A 136 20.87 -6.53 -32.22
C TRP A 136 21.01 -5.64 -30.98
N LEU A 137 21.85 -6.06 -30.02
CA LEU A 137 22.18 -5.37 -28.77
C LEU A 137 23.54 -4.69 -28.87
#